data_AF-A0A371JS70-F1
#
_entry.id   AF-A0A371JS70-F1
#
_cell.length_a   1.000
_cell.length_b   1.000
_cell.length_c   1.000
_cell.angle_alpha   90.00
_cell.angle_beta   90.00
_cell.angle_gamma   90.00
#
_symmetry.space_group_name_H-M   'P 1'
#
loop_
_entity.id
_entity.type
_entity.pdbx_description
1 polymer ?
#
loop_
_entity_poly.entity_id
_entity_poly.type
_entity_poly.pdbx_seq_one_letter_code
_entity_poly.pdbx_strand_id
1 'polypeptide(L)' 'MKKLNTAQKTILILGILGLLTAIYGKFNGWEYKTYFILFYTSTSFMWIAFLDSKEKCCYPFKRKKTRTDVKGSGIPS' A
#
# COMPACT_ATOMS: atom_id res chain seq x y z
N MET A 1 -15.13 -0.55 -8.02
CA MET A 1 -13.66 -0.51 -8.11
C MET A 1 -13.12 -0.03 -6.77
N LYS A 2 -12.21 -0.77 -6.13
CA LYS A 2 -11.63 -0.37 -4.84
C LYS A 2 -10.94 0.97 -5.00
N LYS A 3 -11.27 1.94 -4.13
CA LYS A 3 -10.66 3.27 -4.07
C LYS A 3 -9.15 3.08 -3.83
N LEU A 4 -8.33 3.36 -4.85
CA LEU A 4 -6.88 3.31 -4.73
C LEU A 4 -6.47 4.34 -3.67
N ASN A 5 -5.75 3.91 -2.63
CA ASN A 5 -5.36 4.80 -1.54
C ASN A 5 -4.54 5.97 -2.09
N THR A 6 -4.75 7.19 -1.58
CA THR A 6 -4.03 8.40 -2.00
C THR A 6 -2.52 8.17 -1.97
N ALA A 7 -2.01 7.41 -0.98
CA ALA A 7 -0.61 7.01 -0.89
C ALA A 7 -0.12 6.19 -2.09
N GLN A 8 -0.85 5.17 -2.55
CA GLN A 8 -0.48 4.38 -3.73
C GLN A 8 -0.43 5.25 -4.98
N LYS A 9 -1.39 6.16 -5.14
CA LYS A 9 -1.41 7.11 -6.25
C LYS A 9 -0.19 8.04 -6.22
N THR A 10 0.19 8.54 -5.06
CA THR A 10 1.39 9.39 -4.89
C THR A 10 2.67 8.61 -5.20
N ILE A 11 2.81 7.39 -4.71
CA ILE A 11 3.97 6.52 -4.99
C ILE A 11 4.08 6.23 -6.49
N LEU A 12 2.95 5.98 -7.16
CA LEU A 12 2.92 5.77 -8.60
C LEU A 12 3.39 7.01 -9.38
N ILE A 13 2.92 8.20 -9.00
CA ILE A 13 3.32 9.46 -9.64
C ILE A 13 4.82 9.72 -9.44
N LEU A 14 5.35 9.49 -8.22
CA LEU A 14 6.78 9.61 -7.93
C LEU A 14 7.61 8.63 -8.77
N GLY A 15 7.16 7.40 -8.93
CA GLY A 15 7.80 6.41 -9.80
C GLY A 15 7.82 6.84 -11.27
N ILE A 16 6.72 7.40 -11.79
CA ILE A 16 6.67 7.93 -13.17
C ILE A 16 7.66 9.09 -13.36
N LEU A 17 7.71 10.03 -12.42
CA LEU A 17 8.63 11.17 -12.49
C LEU A 17 10.09 10.70 -12.48
N GLY A 18 10.45 9.79 -11.57
CA GLY A 18 11.81 9.24 -11.51
C GLY A 18 12.20 8.45 -12.76
N LEU A 19 11.24 7.72 -13.37
CA LEU A 19 11.45 7.03 -14.64
C LEU A 19 11.73 8.01 -15.78
N LEU A 20 10.96 9.09 -15.87
CA LEU A 20 11.19 10.16 -16.86
C LEU A 20 12.56 10.81 -16.67
N THR A 21 12.97 11.09 -15.43
CA THR A 21 14.31 11.61 -15.12
C THR A 21 15.41 10.64 -15.53
N ALA A 22 15.25 9.34 -15.32
CA ALA A 22 16.22 8.33 -15.74
C ALA A 22 16.35 8.24 -17.27
N ILE A 23 15.22 8.28 -17.99
CA ILE A 23 15.21 8.31 -19.46
C ILE A 23 15.89 9.59 -19.97
N TYR A 24 15.56 10.75 -19.37
CA TYR A 24 16.20 12.01 -19.70
C TYR A 24 17.71 11.96 -19.45
N GLY A 25 18.15 11.41 -18.32
CA GLY A 25 19.57 11.21 -18.01
C GLY A 25 20.27 10.35 -19.05
N LYS A 26 19.63 9.25 -19.50
CA LYS A 26 20.17 8.41 -20.58
C LYS A 26 20.38 9.20 -21.89
N PHE A 27 19.43 10.04 -22.28
CA PHE A 27 19.55 10.85 -23.50
C PHE A 27 20.55 12.00 -23.38
N ASN A 28 20.79 12.51 -22.17
CA ASN A 28 21.79 13.55 -21.91
C ASN A 28 23.18 13.00 -21.58
N GLY A 29 23.40 11.68 -21.74
CA GLY A 29 24.71 11.07 -21.51
C GLY A 29 25.13 11.01 -20.04
N TRP A 30 24.18 10.98 -19.09
CA TRP A 30 24.49 10.72 -17.69
C TRP A 30 25.21 9.38 -17.53
N GLU A 31 26.07 9.28 -16.51
CA GLU A 31 26.73 8.02 -16.19
C GLU A 31 25.72 6.88 -16.03
N TYR A 32 26.07 5.73 -16.57
CA TYR A 32 25.25 4.51 -16.53
C TYR A 32 24.75 4.22 -15.13
N LYS A 33 25.63 4.27 -14.14
CA LYS A 33 25.30 3.96 -12.74
C LYS A 33 24.22 4.91 -12.20
N THR A 34 24.27 6.19 -12.56
CA THR A 34 23.36 7.21 -12.07
C THR A 34 21.96 7.05 -12.64
N TYR A 35 21.81 6.96 -13.96
CA TYR A 35 20.47 6.81 -14.55
C TYR A 35 19.90 5.40 -14.35
N PHE A 36 20.75 4.36 -14.28
CA PHE A 36 20.30 2.99 -14.06
C PHE A 36 19.75 2.79 -12.64
N ILE A 37 20.39 3.37 -11.62
CA ILE A 37 19.87 3.36 -10.25
C ILE A 37 18.51 4.05 -10.20
N LEU A 38 18.40 5.25 -10.77
CA LEU A 38 17.13 5.99 -10.81
C LEU A 38 16.04 5.22 -11.55
N PHE A 39 16.38 4.57 -12.66
CA PHE A 39 15.46 3.71 -13.40
C PHE A 39 14.96 2.56 -12.51
N TYR A 40 15.88 1.82 -11.90
CA TYR A 40 15.58 0.64 -11.09
C TYR A 40 14.72 0.98 -9.86
N THR A 41 15.05 2.06 -9.15
CA THR A 41 14.26 2.51 -7.99
C THR A 41 12.87 2.96 -8.40
N SER A 42 12.75 3.67 -9.52
CA SER A 42 11.48 4.17 -10.04
C SER A 42 10.56 3.05 -10.50
N THR A 43 11.11 2.06 -11.22
CA THR A 43 10.38 0.85 -11.63
C THR A 43 9.92 0.05 -10.41
N SER A 44 10.75 -0.04 -9.37
CA SER A 44 10.39 -0.71 -8.11
C SER A 44 9.23 0.00 -7.40
N PHE A 45 9.26 1.33 -7.32
CA PHE A 45 8.15 2.11 -6.74
C PHE A 45 6.85 1.97 -7.54
N MET A 46 6.92 1.97 -8.87
CA MET A 46 5.75 1.69 -9.69
C MET A 46 5.19 0.31 -9.40
N TRP A 47 6.04 -0.72 -9.30
CA TRP A 47 5.61 -2.08 -8.97
C TRP A 47 4.92 -2.17 -7.61
N ILE A 48 5.49 -1.53 -6.59
CA ILE A 48 4.94 -1.50 -5.22
C ILE A 48 3.59 -0.78 -5.17
N ALA A 49 3.38 0.25 -5.99
CA ALA A 49 2.09 0.94 -6.07
C ALA A 49 0.97 0.03 -6.61
N PHE A 50 1.30 -0.94 -7.48
CA PHE A 50 0.37 -1.93 -8.02
C PHE A 50 0.19 -3.16 -7.13
N LEU A 51 1.07 -3.38 -6.15
CA LEU A 51 0.82 -4.36 -5.12
C LEU A 51 -0.45 -3.92 -4.38
N ASP A 52 -1.56 -4.66 -4.58
CA ASP A 52 -2.79 -4.43 -3.82
C ASP A 52 -2.36 -4.49 -2.36
N SER A 53 -2.41 -3.37 -1.67
CA SER A 53 -2.27 -3.31 -0.22
C SER A 53 -3.52 -3.98 0.36
N LYS A 54 -3.59 -5.29 0.17
CA LYS A 54 -4.63 -6.19 0.61
C LYS A 54 -4.35 -6.64 2.05
N GLU A 55 -3.50 -5.91 2.76
CA GLU A 55 -3.54 -5.92 4.22
C GLU A 55 -4.73 -5.09 4.67
N LYS A 56 -5.91 -5.71 4.59
CA LYS A 56 -6.87 -5.57 5.68
C LYS A 56 -6.20 -6.15 6.93
N CYS A 57 -5.22 -5.46 7.51
CA CYS A 57 -4.85 -5.68 8.90
C CYS A 57 -5.94 -5.03 9.78
N CYS A 58 -7.16 -5.51 9.58
CA CYS A 58 -8.24 -5.45 10.55
C CYS A 58 -8.24 -6.81 11.25
N TYR A 59 -7.22 -7.09 12.06
CA TYR A 59 -7.50 -7.77 13.31
C TYR A 59 -7.59 -6.69 14.39
N PRO A 60 -8.72 -5.95 14.48
CA PRO A 60 -9.06 -5.41 15.79
C PRO A 60 -9.18 -6.65 16.65
N PHE A 61 -8.31 -6.74 17.64
CA PHE A 61 -8.29 -7.75 18.67
C PHE A 61 -9.74 -8.13 19.03
N LYS A 62 -10.26 -9.19 18.40
CA LYS A 62 -11.58 -9.76 18.72
C LYS A 62 -11.40 -10.44 20.07
N ARG A 63 -11.34 -9.64 21.14
CA ARG A 63 -11.74 -10.15 22.44
C ARG A 63 -13.18 -10.59 22.29
N LYS A 64 -13.34 -11.86 22.63
CA LYS A 64 -14.51 -12.69 22.40
C LYS A 64 -15.76 -11.98 22.91
N LYS A 65 -16.88 -12.27 22.23
CA LYS A 65 -18.23 -12.10 22.77
C LYS A 65 -18.26 -12.52 24.24
N THR A 66 -18.42 -11.58 25.16
CA THR A 66 -19.14 -11.84 26.41
C THR A 66 -20.51 -11.19 26.26
N ARG A 67 -21.38 -11.86 25.48
CA ARG A 67 -22.80 -11.86 25.84
C ARG A 67 -22.92 -12.76 27.06
N THR A 68 -22.92 -12.17 28.23
CA THR A 68 -23.68 -12.67 29.37
C THR A 68 -24.60 -11.54 29.80
N ASP A 69 -25.50 -11.19 28.90
CA ASP A 69 -26.83 -10.74 29.30
C ASP A 69 -27.57 -12.02 29.71
N VAL A 70 -27.44 -12.39 30.98
CA VAL A 70 -28.34 -13.36 31.61
C VAL A 70 -29.51 -12.53 32.13
N LYS A 71 -30.52 -12.33 31.29
CA LYS A 71 -31.85 -11.93 31.73
C LYS A 71 -32.89 -12.89 31.13
N GLY A 72 -33.58 -13.57 32.04
CA GLY A 72 -34.59 -14.61 31.79
C GLY A 72 -34.16 -15.88 32.51
N SER A 73 -34.92 -16.49 33.41
CA SER A 73 -36.36 -16.46 33.68
C SER A 73 -36.56 -17.20 35.02
N GLY A 74 -37.64 -16.87 35.74
CA GLY A 74 -37.86 -17.26 37.13
C GLY A 74 -37.96 -18.75 37.46
N ILE A 75 -37.89 -19.02 38.77
CA ILE A 75 -38.39 -20.24 39.41
C ILE A 75 -39.28 -19.79 40.59
N PRO A 76 -40.55 -20.20 40.63
CA PRO A 76 -41.42 -20.07 41.80
C PRO A 76 -41.24 -21.27 42.73
N SER A 77 -41.24 -21.03 44.04
CA SER A 77 -41.80 -21.84 45.15
C SER A 77 -41.23 -21.35 46.46
#